data_AF-A0A2V6MJP2-F1
#
_entry.id   AF-A0A2V6MJP2-F1
#
_cell.length_a   1.000
_cell.length_b   1.000
_cell.length_c   1.000
_cell.angle_alpha   90.00
_cell.angle_beta   90.00
_cell.angle_gamma   90.00
#
_symmetry.space_group_name_H-M   'P 1'
#
loop_
_entity.id
_entity.type
_entity.pdbx_description
1 polymer ?
#
loop_
_entity_poly.entity_id
_entity_poly.type
_entity_poly.pdbx_seq_one_letter_code
_entity_poly.pdbx_strand_id
1 'polypeptide(L)' 'MTIAQPVTRLSVKSTKRHLPVELIYYEACQNKKDAYHREKYLKSTYGHRYLRNRHSHYFTG' A
#
# COMPACT_ATOMS: atom_id res chain seq x y z
N MET A 1 -21.92 -2.16 3.20
CA MET A 1 -21.75 -2.24 1.74
C MET A 1 -20.26 -2.28 1.43
N THR A 2 -19.69 -3.47 1.43
CA THR A 2 -18.26 -3.70 1.16
C THR A 2 -18.05 -3.62 -0.34
N ILE A 3 -17.33 -2.61 -0.82
CA ILE A 3 -16.98 -2.52 -2.24
C ILE A 3 -15.79 -3.47 -2.46
N ALA A 4 -16.06 -4.76 -2.61
CA ALA A 4 -15.11 -5.68 -3.21
C ALA A 4 -15.01 -5.32 -4.70
N GLN A 5 -14.20 -4.31 -5.02
CA GLN A 5 -13.82 -4.02 -6.40
C GLN A 5 -12.85 -5.14 -6.83
N PRO A 6 -13.10 -5.83 -7.95
CA PRO A 6 -12.15 -6.81 -8.48
C PRO A 6 -10.87 -6.09 -8.86
N VAL A 7 -9.79 -6.30 -8.09
CA VAL A 7 -8.49 -5.68 -8.39
C VAL A 7 -7.98 -6.27 -9.71
N THR A 8 -8.02 -5.44 -10.74
CA THR A 8 -7.72 -5.76 -12.12
C THR A 8 -6.26 -6.20 -12.29
N ARG A 9 -6.07 -7.37 -12.89
CA ARG A 9 -4.85 -7.95 -13.52
C ARG A 9 -3.55 -7.14 -13.34
N LEU A 10 -2.77 -7.49 -12.32
CA LEU A 10 -1.39 -7.03 -12.15
C LEU A 10 -0.48 -7.66 -13.22
N SER A 11 -0.08 -6.87 -14.22
CA SER A 11 0.78 -7.29 -15.34
C SER A 11 2.29 -7.15 -15.07
N VAL A 12 2.69 -7.06 -13.79
CA VAL A 12 4.10 -6.90 -13.39
C VAL A 12 4.67 -8.27 -13.02
N LYS A 13 5.85 -8.62 -13.60
CA LYS A 13 6.49 -9.94 -13.41
C LYS A 13 6.73 -10.30 -11.94
N SER A 14 7.04 -9.33 -11.09
CA SER A 14 7.32 -9.54 -9.66
C SER A 14 6.06 -9.81 -8.83
N THR A 15 4.93 -9.16 -9.12
CA THR A 15 3.70 -9.27 -8.34
C THR A 15 2.81 -10.44 -8.78
N LYS A 16 3.08 -11.03 -9.97
CA LYS A 16 2.28 -12.13 -10.54
C LYS A 16 2.20 -13.37 -9.66
N ARG A 17 3.19 -13.63 -8.81
CA ARG A 17 3.24 -14.80 -7.90
C ARG A 17 2.55 -14.58 -6.56
N HIS A 18 2.13 -13.36 -6.23
CA HIS A 18 1.60 -12.98 -4.92
C HIS A 18 0.10 -12.63 -4.95
N LEU A 19 -0.61 -13.09 -5.97
CA LEU A 19 -2.05 -12.86 -6.12
C LEU A 19 -2.85 -13.92 -5.36
N PRO A 20 -4.01 -13.56 -4.76
CA PRO A 20 -4.67 -12.25 -4.79
C PRO A 20 -4.07 -11.25 -3.78
N VAL A 21 -4.05 -9.96 -4.14
CA VAL A 21 -3.64 -8.87 -3.24
C VAL A 21 -4.84 -7.97 -2.95
N GLU A 22 -4.96 -7.52 -1.71
CA GLU A 22 -5.96 -6.56 -1.26
C GLU A 22 -5.31 -5.18 -1.03
N LEU A 23 -5.96 -4.12 -1.51
CA LEU A 23 -5.49 -2.75 -1.30
C LEU A 23 -5.96 -2.24 0.07
N ILE A 24 -5.07 -2.26 1.05
CA ILE A 24 -5.37 -1.81 2.43
C ILE A 24 -5.20 -0.29 2.57
N TYR A 25 -4.22 0.30 1.85
CA TYR A 25 -3.89 1.72 1.97
C TYR A 25 -3.22 2.28 0.72
N TYR A 26 -3.60 3.51 0.35
CA TYR A 26 -2.89 4.30 -0.66
C TYR A 26 -2.88 5.78 -0.27
N GLU A 27 -1.85 6.49 -0.73
CA GLU A 27 -1.77 7.95 -0.66
C GLU A 27 -1.59 8.52 -2.07
N ALA A 28 -2.24 9.64 -2.35
CA ALA A 28 -2.08 10.37 -3.60
C ALA A 28 -1.35 11.69 -3.35
N CYS A 29 -0.25 11.92 -4.06
CA CYS A 29 0.51 13.18 -4.01
C CYS A 29 0.36 13.91 -5.34
N GLN A 30 0.18 15.24 -5.31
CA GLN A 30 0.07 16.06 -6.51
C GLN A 30 1.44 16.29 -7.19
N ASN A 31 2.52 16.27 -6.40
CA ASN A 31 3.88 16.44 -6.88
C ASN A 31 4.63 15.10 -6.92
N LYS A 32 5.29 14.82 -8.04
CA LYS A 32 6.07 13.60 -8.27
C LYS A 32 7.26 13.47 -7.30
N LYS A 33 7.92 14.58 -6.93
CA LYS A 33 9.06 14.55 -6.00
C LYS A 33 8.60 14.14 -4.60
N ASP A 34 7.47 14.67 -4.16
CA ASP A 34 6.89 14.35 -2.86
C ASP A 34 6.40 12.91 -2.82
N ALA A 35 5.76 12.44 -3.90
CA ALA A 35 5.38 11.03 -4.06
C ALA A 35 6.59 10.09 -3.91
N TYR A 36 7.72 10.43 -4.54
CA TYR A 36 8.94 9.63 -4.50
C TYR A 36 9.60 9.61 -3.11
N HIS A 37 9.69 10.77 -2.46
CA HIS A 37 10.19 10.85 -1.08
C HIS A 37 9.29 10.05 -0.14
N ARG A 38 7.97 10.13 -0.33
CA ARG A 38 6.98 9.40 0.46
C ARG A 38 7.10 7.90 0.26
N GLU A 39 7.23 7.43 -0.97
CA GLU A 39 7.46 6.02 -1.29
C GLU A 39 8.73 5.50 -0.62
N LYS A 40 9.84 6.24 -0.71
CA LYS A 40 11.11 5.88 -0.04
C LYS A 40 10.95 5.79 1.47
N TYR A 41 10.31 6.78 2.08
CA TYR A 41 10.06 6.77 3.52
C TYR A 41 9.21 5.57 3.92
N LEU A 42 8.13 5.27 3.20
CA LEU A 42 7.23 4.15 3.52
C LEU A 42 7.91 2.78 3.44
N LYS A 43 8.95 2.64 2.61
CA LYS A 43 9.80 1.43 2.53
C LYS A 43 10.90 1.35 3.61
N SER A 44 11.05 2.38 4.43
CA SER A 44 12.00 2.37 5.56
C SER A 44 11.40 1.71 6.79
N THR A 45 12.24 1.33 7.76
CA THR A 45 11.79 0.78 9.05
C THR A 45 10.81 1.69 9.77
N TYR A 46 11.08 3.01 9.76
CA TYR A 46 10.19 4.01 10.37
C TYR A 46 8.87 4.14 9.60
N GLY A 47 8.91 4.05 8.27
CA GLY A 47 7.71 4.02 7.43
C GLY A 47 6.82 2.80 7.69
N HIS A 48 7.42 1.62 7.84
CA HIS A 48 6.68 0.41 8.21
C HIS A 48 6.04 0.54 9.60
N ARG A 49 6.76 1.10 10.58
CA ARG A 49 6.19 1.37 11.91
C ARG A 49 5.06 2.38 11.84
N TYR A 50 5.21 3.42 11.02
CA TYR A 50 4.16 4.41 10.78
C TYR A 50 2.89 3.77 10.20
N LEU A 51 3.01 2.92 9.18
CA LEU A 51 1.87 2.23 8.58
C LEU A 51 1.18 1.28 9.57
N ARG A 52 1.95 0.52 10.37
CA ARG A 52 1.40 -0.36 11.41
C ARG A 52 0.63 0.42 12.46
N ASN A 53 1.17 1.55 12.92
CA ASN A 53 0.50 2.40 13.89
C ASN A 53 -0.75 3.06 13.29
N ARG A 54 -0.69 3.50 12.04
CA ARG A 54 -1.81 4.15 11.35
C ARG A 54 -2.97 3.18 11.08
N HIS A 55 -2.66 1.93 10.78
CA HIS A 55 -3.63 0.86 10.54
C HIS A 55 -3.64 -0.16 11.69
N SER A 56 -3.50 0.32 12.92
CA SER A 56 -3.44 -0.55 14.11
C SER A 56 -4.67 -1.45 14.23
N HIS A 57 -5.86 -0.95 13.91
CA HIS A 57 -7.09 -1.74 13.94
C HIS A 57 -7.19 -2.81 12.85
N TYR A 58 -6.51 -2.62 11.73
CA TYR A 58 -6.48 -3.62 10.65
C TYR A 58 -5.46 -4.73 10.95
N PHE A 59 -4.31 -4.38 11.54
CA PHE A 59 -3.22 -5.32 11.80
C PHE A 59 -3.28 -6.00 13.19
N THR A 60 -4.02 -5.44 14.15
CA THR A 60 -4.18 -5.97 15.52
C THR A 60 -5.55 -6.60 15.76
N GLY A 61 -6.24 -7.01 14.68
CA GLY A 61 -7.46 -7.82 14.73
C GLY A 61 -7.17 -9.30 14.86
#